data_AF-A0A7C3Y0V2-F1
#
_entry.id   AF-A0A7C3Y0V2-F1
#
_cell.length_a   1.000
_cell.length_b   1.000
_cell.length_c   1.000
_cell.angle_alpha   90.00
_cell.angle_beta   90.00
_cell.angle_gamma   90.00
#
_symmetry.space_group_name_H-M   'P 1'
#
loop_
_entity.id
_entity.type
_entity.pdbx_description
1 polymer ?
#
loop_
_entity_poly.entity_id
_entity_poly.type
_entity_poly.pdbx_seq_one_letter_code
_entity_poly.pdbx_strand_id
1 'polypeptide(L)'
;MITRAQYEAHKRRAAELLERAGIVVRPDELARIEVADVGLSEIEQSGLQILTLVQTQNIGVKVLVLLPNQIFPEHKHPPLGD
;
A
#
# COMPACT_ATOMS: atom_id res chain seq x y z
N MET A 1 5.64 -2.45 -15.16
CA MET A 1 4.52 -2.85 -14.28
C MET A 1 4.71 -4.29 -13.85
N ILE A 2 4.53 -4.56 -12.57
CA ILE A 2 4.57 -5.92 -12.01
C ILE A 2 3.48 -6.82 -12.57
N THR A 3 3.76 -8.13 -12.55
CA THR A 3 2.78 -9.16 -12.91
C THR A 3 1.66 -9.28 -11.88
N ARG A 4 0.53 -9.88 -12.27
CA ARG A 4 -0.56 -10.18 -11.34
C ARG A 4 -0.10 -11.11 -10.20
N ALA A 5 0.76 -12.07 -10.49
CA ALA A 5 1.29 -12.98 -9.47
C ALA A 5 2.13 -12.24 -8.42
N GLN A 6 2.99 -11.32 -8.85
CA GLN A 6 3.74 -10.44 -7.95
C GLN A 6 2.79 -9.56 -7.13
N TYR A 7 1.80 -8.92 -7.76
CA TYR A 7 0.80 -8.11 -7.06
C TYR A 7 0.13 -8.88 -5.92
N GLU A 8 -0.38 -10.08 -6.18
CA GLU A 8 -1.04 -10.90 -5.14
C GLU A 8 -0.05 -11.38 -4.07
N ALA A 9 1.21 -11.64 -4.42
CA ALA A 9 2.25 -12.00 -3.44
C ALA A 9 2.57 -10.83 -2.49
N HIS A 10 2.74 -9.62 -3.01
CA HIS A 10 3.00 -8.42 -2.20
C HIS A 10 1.80 -8.04 -1.33
N LYS A 11 0.58 -8.26 -1.82
CA LYS A 11 -0.64 -8.10 -1.05
C LYS A 11 -0.70 -9.03 0.18
N ARG A 12 -0.34 -10.31 0.00
CA ARG A 12 -0.27 -11.28 1.12
C ARG A 12 0.80 -10.89 2.14
N ARG A 13 2.00 -10.51 1.68
CA ARG A 13 3.08 -10.04 2.56
C ARG A 13 2.67 -8.80 3.37
N ALA A 14 1.92 -7.88 2.76
CA ALA A 14 1.40 -6.73 3.49
C ALA A 14 0.40 -7.14 4.57
N ALA A 15 -0.51 -8.08 4.29
CA ALA A 15 -1.45 -8.61 5.28
C ALA A 15 -0.72 -9.26 6.48
N GLU A 16 0.30 -10.07 6.22
CA GLU A 16 1.13 -10.69 7.26
C GLU A 16 1.85 -9.65 8.14
N LEU A 17 2.33 -8.55 7.53
CA LEU A 17 2.97 -7.47 8.28
C LEU A 17 1.98 -6.69 9.15
N LEU A 18 0.75 -6.46 8.66
CA LEU A 18 -0.31 -5.83 9.44
C LEU A 18 -0.67 -6.67 10.67
N GLU A 19 -0.82 -7.99 10.48
CA GLU A 19 -1.08 -8.93 11.56
C GLU A 19 0.06 -8.93 12.59
N ARG A 20 1.32 -9.00 12.13
CA ARG A 20 2.50 -8.93 13.00
C ARG A 20 2.62 -7.61 13.77
N ALA A 21 2.14 -6.51 13.18
CA ALA A 21 2.11 -5.21 13.83
C ALA A 21 0.96 -5.07 14.84
N GLY A 22 0.10 -6.08 14.99
CA GLY A 22 -1.07 -6.05 15.87
C GLY A 22 -2.21 -5.17 15.34
N ILE A 23 -2.21 -4.85 14.04
CA ILE A 23 -3.27 -4.08 13.40
C ILE A 23 -4.41 -5.04 13.04
N VAL A 24 -5.54 -4.89 13.71
CA VAL A 24 -6.73 -5.71 13.46
C VAL A 24 -7.41 -5.24 12.18
N VAL A 25 -7.47 -6.12 11.19
CA VAL A 25 -8.04 -5.84 9.86
C VAL A 25 -9.04 -6.93 9.49
N ARG A 26 -10.19 -6.57 8.92
CA ARG A 26 -11.17 -7.56 8.47
C ARG A 26 -10.74 -8.24 7.16
N PRO A 27 -11.23 -9.45 6.87
CA PRO A 27 -10.93 -10.13 5.61
C PRO A 27 -11.27 -9.31 4.35
N ASP A 28 -12.38 -8.55 4.36
CA ASP A 28 -12.79 -7.68 3.26
C ASP A 28 -11.87 -6.45 3.09
N GLU A 29 -11.22 -6.00 4.16
CA GLU A 29 -10.23 -4.93 4.13
C GLU A 29 -8.90 -5.43 3.58
N LEU A 30 -8.43 -6.60 4.01
CA LEU A 30 -7.23 -7.22 3.46
C LEU A 30 -7.36 -7.47 1.94
N ALA A 31 -8.55 -7.85 1.49
CA ALA A 31 -8.86 -8.01 0.07
C ALA A 31 -8.82 -6.69 -0.72
N ARG A 32 -8.79 -5.52 -0.06
CA ARG A 32 -8.69 -4.20 -0.68
C ARG A 32 -7.30 -3.58 -0.62
N ILE A 33 -6.31 -4.26 -0.04
CA ILE A 33 -4.92 -3.78 -0.07
C ILE A 33 -4.50 -3.57 -1.53
N GLU A 34 -4.04 -2.34 -1.81
CA GLU A 34 -3.48 -1.92 -3.09
C GLU A 34 -1.96 -2.10 -3.05
N VAL A 35 -1.36 -2.54 -4.18
CA VAL A 35 0.09 -2.60 -4.36
C VAL A 35 0.49 -1.62 -5.45
N ALA A 36 1.26 -0.61 -5.08
CA ALA A 36 1.73 0.46 -5.95
C ALA A 36 3.18 0.20 -6.39
N ASP A 37 3.36 -0.25 -7.63
CA ASP A 37 4.66 -0.44 -8.31
C ASP A 37 5.30 0.87 -8.80
N VAL A 38 4.55 1.97 -8.77
CA VAL A 38 5.00 3.32 -9.19
C VAL A 38 5.67 3.38 -10.59
N GLY A 39 5.42 2.37 -11.44
CA GLY A 39 5.90 2.30 -12.81
C GLY A 39 7.33 1.78 -12.99
N LEU A 40 8.03 1.42 -11.91
CA LEU A 40 9.45 1.08 -11.97
C LEU A 40 9.72 -0.43 -12.14
N SER A 41 8.71 -1.29 -11.93
CA SER A 41 8.83 -2.76 -12.05
C SER A 41 9.83 -3.38 -11.06
N GLU A 42 10.15 -2.67 -9.98
CA GLU A 42 11.10 -3.06 -8.92
C GLU A 42 10.43 -2.98 -7.55
N ILE A 43 9.21 -3.51 -7.44
CA ILE A 43 8.36 -3.42 -6.25
C ILE A 43 9.04 -3.85 -4.93
N GLU A 44 10.11 -4.66 -4.94
CA GLU A 44 10.83 -4.99 -3.70
C GLU A 44 11.71 -3.83 -3.21
N GLN A 45 12.22 -3.00 -4.13
CA GLN A 45 13.07 -1.84 -3.88
C GLN A 45 12.25 -0.57 -3.77
N SER A 46 11.39 -0.30 -4.75
CA SER A 46 10.62 0.94 -4.87
C SER A 46 9.13 0.64 -5.06
N GLY A 47 8.33 0.99 -4.07
CA GLY A 47 6.87 0.86 -4.13
C GLY A 47 6.22 0.87 -2.74
N LEU A 48 4.92 0.59 -2.70
CA LEU A 48 4.15 0.68 -1.45
C LEU A 48 2.96 -0.27 -1.45
N GLN A 49 2.59 -0.78 -0.28
CA GLN A 49 1.31 -1.46 -0.09
C GLN A 49 0.42 -0.62 0.81
N ILE A 50 -0.84 -0.45 0.41
CA ILE A 50 -1.73 0.57 0.95
C ILE A 50 -3.06 -0.07 1.31
N LEU A 51 -3.44 0.03 2.58
CA LEU A 51 -4.81 -0.22 3.02
C LEU A 51 -5.52 1.10 3.24
N THR A 52 -6.46 1.46 2.36
CA THR A 52 -7.30 2.65 2.54
C THR A 52 -8.50 2.30 3.43
N LEU A 53 -8.53 2.87 4.63
CA LEU A 53 -9.62 2.68 5.60
C LEU A 53 -10.78 3.64 5.34
N VAL A 54 -10.43 4.91 5.08
CA VAL A 54 -11.41 5.98 4.80
C VAL A 54 -10.93 6.75 3.57
N GLN A 55 -11.86 7.02 2.66
CA GLN A 55 -11.66 7.92 1.54
C GLN A 55 -12.92 8.77 1.37
N THR A 56 -12.80 10.07 1.62
CA THR A 56 -13.87 11.06 1.42
C THR A 56 -13.32 12.25 0.62
N GLN A 57 -14.13 13.28 0.40
CA GLN A 57 -13.66 14.53 -0.21
C GLN A 57 -12.67 15.29 0.69
N ASN A 58 -12.79 15.15 2.01
CA ASN A 58 -12.08 15.99 2.98
C ASN A 58 -10.97 15.25 3.72
N ILE A 59 -11.14 13.94 3.97
CA ILE A 59 -10.19 13.14 4.73
C ILE A 59 -9.90 11.82 4.01
N GLY A 60 -8.63 11.43 4.08
CA GLY A 60 -8.17 10.08 3.76
C GLY A 60 -7.44 9.48 4.95
N VAL A 61 -7.72 8.21 5.25
CA VAL A 61 -7.05 7.45 6.32
C VAL A 61 -6.51 6.17 5.71
N LYS A 62 -5.19 5.97 5.81
CA LYS A 62 -4.49 4.85 5.18
C LYS A 62 -3.50 4.23 6.15
N VAL A 63 -3.38 2.90 6.10
CA VAL A 63 -2.26 2.18 6.68
C VAL A 63 -1.26 1.88 5.56
N LEU A 64 -0.04 2.35 5.73
CA LEU A 64 1.05 2.19 4.76
C LEU A 64 1.96 1.07 5.23
N VAL A 65 2.24 0.12 4.35
CA VAL A 65 3.12 -1.02 4.63
C VAL A 65 4.30 -0.96 3.68
N LEU A 66 5.49 -0.82 4.26
CA LEU A 66 6.77 -0.99 3.58
C LEU A 66 7.35 -2.36 3.93
N LEU A 67 7.83 -3.06 2.91
CA LEU A 67 8.65 -4.25 3.11
C LEU A 67 10.04 -3.85 3.65
N PRO A 68 10.80 -4.77 4.26
CA PRO A 68 12.16 -4.49 4.72
C PRO A 68 13.01 -3.87 3.61
N ASN A 69 13.56 -2.68 3.87
CA ASN A 69 14.38 -1.88 2.93
C ASN A 69 13.65 -1.36 1.68
N GLN A 70 12.33 -1.49 1.58
CA GLN A 70 11.55 -0.88 0.51
C GLN A 70 11.47 0.64 0.74
N ILE A 71 11.61 1.41 -0.33
CA ILE A 71 11.39 2.86 -0.34
C ILE A 71 10.11 3.20 -1.11
N PHE A 72 9.52 4.37 -0.81
CA PHE A 72 8.53 4.99 -1.67
C PHE A 72 9.12 6.26 -2.26
N PRO A 73 9.08 6.47 -3.60
CA PRO A 73 9.74 7.61 -4.22
C PRO A 73 9.29 8.97 -3.68
N GLU A 74 10.19 9.95 -3.72
CA GLU A 74 9.88 11.33 -3.36
C GLU A 74 8.76 11.88 -4.26
N HIS A 75 7.77 12.50 -3.63
CA HIS A 75 6.66 13.15 -4.32
C HIS A 75 6.03 14.22 -3.41
N LYS A 76 5.17 15.05 -3.99
CA LYS A 76 4.41 16.09 -3.28
C LYS A 76 2.92 15.86 -3.45
N HIS A 77 2.16 16.01 -2.36
CA HIS A 77 0.72 16.18 -2.44
C HIS A 77 0.40 17.66 -2.66
N PRO A 78 -0.15 18.07 -3.81
CA PRO A 78 -0.62 19.43 -3.98
C PRO A 78 -1.78 19.72 -3.01
N PRO A 79 -2.02 21.01 -2.66
CA PRO A 79 -3.19 21.39 -1.88
C PRO A 79 -4.48 20.94 -2.58
N LEU A 80 -5.53 20.74 -1.78
CA LEU A 80 -6.88 20.48 -2.29
C LEU A 80 -7.52 21.83 -2.63
N GLY A 81 -7.85 22.06 -3.91
CA GLY A 81 -8.40 23.32 -4.40
C GLY A 81 -7.37 24.22 -5.10
N ASP A 82 -7.82 25.39 -5.54
CA ASP A 82 -6.97 26.45 -6.11
C ASP A 82 -6.16 27.19 -5.03
#